data_AF-X1IDC3-F1
#
_entry.id   AF-X1IDC3-F1
#
_cell.length_a   1.000
_cell.length_b   1.000
_cell.length_c   1.000
_cell.angle_alpha   90.00
_cell.angle_beta   90.00
_cell.angle_gamma   90.00
#
_symmetry.space_group_name_H-M   'P 1'
#
loop_
_entity.id
_entity.type
_entity.pdbx_description
1 polymer ?
#
loop_
_entity_poly.entity_id
_entity_poly.type
_entity_poly.pdbx_seq_one_letter_code
_entity_poly.pdbx_strand_id
1 'polypeptide(L)'
;MGDKHKIGRNDPCPCGSGKKYKNCCYPDKTQAWKTAGSHESPAFTVKPKETPEPITHHLVSSNGGKTWKPEPGLLAVQLCGRDPKDIDETISKMTKSVLSILDTLSLSSAVKQDLVKRTNDVEHKLHAVKYHLN
;
A
#
# COMPACT_ATOMS: atom_id res chain seq x y z
N MET A 1 -10.40 47.72 21.78
CA MET A 1 -10.05 46.48 21.05
C MET A 1 -9.05 45.71 21.90
N GLY A 2 -9.32 44.43 22.18
CA GLY A 2 -8.56 43.67 23.18
C GLY A 2 -7.16 43.26 22.72
N ASP A 3 -6.18 43.57 23.56
CA ASP A 3 -4.81 43.10 23.48
C ASP A 3 -4.75 41.57 23.57
N LYS A 4 -4.45 40.91 22.45
CA LYS A 4 -4.04 39.50 22.45
C LYS A 4 -2.68 39.42 23.16
N HIS A 5 -2.69 39.12 24.46
CA HIS A 5 -1.48 38.85 25.24
C HIS A 5 -0.62 37.81 24.51
N LYS A 6 0.54 38.25 24.00
CA LYS A 6 1.54 37.34 23.43
C LYS A 6 2.22 36.62 24.58
N ILE A 7 1.94 35.33 24.74
CA ILE A 7 2.60 34.48 25.74
C ILE A 7 4.09 34.36 25.36
N GLY A 8 4.98 34.77 26.27
CA GLY A 8 6.41 34.66 26.11
C GLY A 8 6.88 33.21 26.16
N ARG A 9 7.94 32.86 25.40
CA ARG A 9 8.52 31.51 25.36
C ARG A 9 8.87 30.94 26.75
N ASN A 10 9.23 31.79 27.71
CA ASN A 10 9.61 31.37 29.06
C ASN A 10 8.46 31.39 30.08
N ASP A 11 7.28 31.87 29.71
CA ASP A 11 6.12 31.97 30.61
C ASP A 11 5.56 30.58 30.94
N PRO A 12 4.82 30.43 32.06
CA PRO A 12 4.08 29.21 32.35
C PRO A 12 3.15 28.84 31.19
N CYS A 13 3.11 27.55 30.83
CA CYS A 13 2.24 27.08 29.77
C CYS A 13 0.77 27.26 30.18
N PRO A 14 -0.08 27.90 29.35
CA PRO A 14 -1.51 28.05 29.63
C PRO A 14 -2.26 26.71 29.62
N CYS A 15 -1.61 25.63 29.17
CA CYS A 15 -2.13 24.26 29.18
C CYS A 15 -2.22 23.61 30.57
N GLY A 16 -1.82 24.32 31.63
CA GLY A 16 -1.89 23.79 33.00
C GLY A 16 -0.80 22.79 33.38
N SER A 17 0.20 22.58 32.52
CA SER A 17 1.26 21.58 32.75
C SER A 17 2.29 22.00 33.80
N GLY A 18 2.29 23.27 34.22
CA GLY A 18 3.32 23.86 35.08
C GLY A 18 4.69 24.06 34.41
N LYS A 19 4.87 23.64 33.14
CA LYS A 19 6.11 23.79 32.38
C LYS A 19 6.18 25.15 31.68
N LYS A 20 7.38 25.64 31.34
CA LYS A 20 7.57 26.82 30.48
C LYS A 20 7.01 26.56 29.07
N TYR A 21 6.42 27.58 28.44
CA TYR A 21 5.73 27.46 27.15
C TYR A 21 6.61 26.82 26.05
N LYS A 22 7.88 27.22 25.94
CA LYS A 22 8.89 26.65 25.02
C LYS A 22 9.23 25.17 25.22
N ASN A 23 8.95 24.63 26.41
CA ASN A 23 9.21 23.24 26.75
C ASN A 23 7.92 22.41 26.78
N CYS A 24 6.79 22.98 26.32
CA CYS A 24 5.49 22.33 26.36
C CYS A 24 4.75 22.48 25.03
N CYS A 25 3.96 23.55 24.86
CA CYS A 25 3.15 23.75 23.66
C CYS A 25 3.87 24.52 22.54
N TYR A 26 5.10 24.97 22.80
CA TYR A 26 5.96 25.62 21.82
C TYR A 26 7.28 24.84 21.62
N PRO A 27 7.25 23.53 21.29
CA PRO A 27 8.50 22.79 21.06
C PRO A 27 9.19 23.33 19.80
N ASP A 28 10.43 23.77 19.96
CA ASP A 28 11.24 24.29 18.86
C ASP A 28 11.64 23.11 17.95
N LYS A 29 11.06 23.05 16.74
CA LYS A 29 11.28 21.96 15.76
C LYS A 29 12.74 21.84 15.28
N THR A 30 13.59 22.79 15.68
CA THR A 30 14.97 22.94 15.23
C THR A 30 15.97 22.04 15.96
N GLN A 31 15.61 21.43 17.09
CA GLN A 31 16.52 20.56 17.87
C GLN A 31 16.13 19.08 17.91
N ALA A 32 14.97 18.69 17.37
CA ALA A 32 14.53 17.29 17.34
C ALA A 32 15.33 16.42 16.34
N TRP A 33 16.02 17.01 15.37
CA TRP A 33 16.76 16.27 14.33
C TRP A 33 18.26 16.13 14.60
N LYS A 34 18.85 16.95 15.48
CA LYS A 34 20.31 16.94 15.74
C LYS A 34 20.75 15.93 16.81
N THR A 35 19.80 15.41 17.59
CA THR A 35 20.05 14.39 18.63
C THR A 35 19.37 13.07 18.32
N ALA A 36 18.64 12.98 17.21
CA ALA A 36 18.36 11.71 16.58
C ALA A 36 19.69 11.25 15.96
N GLY A 37 20.55 10.65 16.78
CA GLY A 37 21.40 9.60 16.25
C GLY A 37 20.51 8.68 15.42
N SER A 38 21.07 8.13 14.35
CA SER A 38 20.46 7.05 13.57
C SER A 38 20.05 5.92 14.52
N HIS A 39 18.92 6.07 15.20
CA HIS A 39 18.07 4.95 15.49
C HIS A 39 17.62 4.54 14.10
N GLU A 40 18.37 3.61 13.53
CA GLU A 40 17.78 2.57 12.70
C GLU A 40 16.45 2.26 13.39
N SER A 41 15.34 2.71 12.79
CA SER A 41 14.06 2.09 13.09
C SER A 41 14.36 0.60 13.01
N PRO A 42 14.23 -0.17 14.11
CA PRO A 42 14.67 -1.55 14.11
C PRO A 42 14.03 -2.17 12.88
N ALA A 43 14.87 -2.58 11.93
CA ALA A 43 14.39 -3.16 10.69
C ALA A 43 13.50 -4.30 11.14
N PHE A 44 12.18 -4.13 10.99
CA PHE A 44 11.25 -5.12 11.49
C PHE A 44 11.50 -6.33 10.60
N THR A 45 12.26 -7.28 11.14
CA THR A 45 12.66 -8.44 10.38
C THR A 45 11.45 -9.35 10.39
N VAL A 46 10.65 -9.28 9.34
CA VAL A 46 9.62 -10.27 9.09
C VAL A 46 10.35 -11.57 8.84
N LYS A 47 10.28 -12.50 9.80
CA LYS A 47 10.61 -13.90 9.58
C LYS A 47 9.28 -14.62 9.37
N PRO A 48 8.87 -14.87 8.11
CA PRO A 48 7.66 -15.65 7.85
C PRO A 48 7.79 -16.99 8.57
N LYS A 49 6.74 -17.41 9.28
CA LYS A 49 6.70 -18.73 9.92
C LYS A 49 6.84 -19.86 8.90
N GLU A 50 6.35 -19.60 7.68
CA GLU A 50 6.45 -20.46 6.51
C GLU A 50 6.86 -19.55 5.34
N THR A 51 8.03 -19.80 4.75
CA THR A 51 8.34 -19.27 3.42
C THR A 51 7.62 -20.17 2.43
N PRO A 52 6.56 -19.68 1.74
CA PRO A 52 5.90 -20.50 0.74
C PRO A 52 6.92 -20.90 -0.33
N GLU A 53 6.82 -22.13 -0.82
CA GLU A 53 7.66 -22.56 -1.94
C GLU A 53 7.46 -21.60 -3.12
N PRO A 54 8.53 -21.21 -3.83
CA PRO A 54 8.39 -20.36 -5.00
C PRO A 54 7.50 -21.06 -6.02
N ILE A 55 6.46 -20.36 -6.49
CA ILE A 55 5.62 -20.87 -7.57
C ILE A 55 6.49 -20.88 -8.84
N THR A 56 6.98 -22.04 -9.24
CA THR A 56 7.85 -22.23 -10.42
C THR A 56 7.10 -22.69 -11.68
N HIS A 57 5.77 -22.70 -11.62
CA HIS A 57 4.88 -23.22 -12.65
C HIS A 57 3.67 -22.30 -12.82
N HIS A 58 3.05 -22.31 -13.99
CA HIS A 58 1.79 -21.64 -14.24
C HIS A 58 0.76 -22.63 -14.79
N LEU A 59 -0.52 -22.37 -14.52
CA LEU A 59 -1.60 -23.24 -15.00
C LEU A 59 -2.03 -22.79 -16.39
N VAL A 60 -1.96 -23.69 -17.36
CA VAL A 60 -2.50 -23.48 -18.70
C VAL A 60 -3.70 -24.38 -18.94
N SER A 61 -4.62 -23.91 -19.78
CA SER A 61 -5.76 -24.69 -20.21
C SER A 61 -5.84 -24.73 -21.73
N SER A 62 -5.89 -25.94 -22.29
CA SER A 62 -6.08 -26.18 -23.73
C SER A 62 -7.55 -26.23 -24.16
N ASN A 63 -8.48 -26.20 -23.21
CA ASN A 63 -9.92 -26.39 -23.47
C ASN A 63 -10.80 -25.33 -22.79
N GLY A 64 -10.31 -24.09 -22.72
CA GLY A 64 -11.08 -22.96 -22.21
C GLY A 64 -11.37 -23.03 -20.71
N GLY A 65 -10.44 -23.56 -19.92
CA GLY A 65 -10.51 -23.56 -18.45
C GLY A 65 -11.19 -24.77 -17.81
N LYS A 66 -11.56 -25.79 -18.60
CA LYS A 66 -12.18 -27.03 -18.06
C LYS A 66 -11.16 -27.94 -17.39
N THR A 67 -9.96 -28.01 -17.95
CA THR A 67 -8.83 -28.73 -17.35
C THR A 67 -7.61 -27.84 -17.32
N TRP A 68 -6.82 -27.98 -16.26
CA TRP A 68 -5.62 -27.19 -16.01
C TRP A 68 -4.43 -28.12 -15.87
N LYS A 69 -3.33 -27.80 -16.54
CA LYS A 69 -2.06 -28.50 -16.39
C LYS A 69 -0.97 -27.52 -15.95
N PRO A 70 -0.08 -27.91 -15.03
CA PRO A 70 1.07 -27.10 -14.69
C PRO A 70 2.08 -27.15 -15.84
N GLU A 71 2.53 -25.98 -16.28
CA GLU A 71 3.67 -25.84 -17.19
C GLU A 71 4.80 -25.13 -16.44
N PRO A 72 6.06 -25.57 -16.63
CA PRO A 72 7.19 -24.93 -15.99
C PRO A 72 7.32 -23.47 -16.46
N GLY A 73 7.76 -22.61 -15.55
CA GLY A 73 7.99 -21.19 -15.81
C GLY A 73 7.11 -20.27 -14.99
N LEU A 74 7.60 -19.04 -14.82
CA LEU A 74 6.89 -17.97 -14.12
C LEU A 74 5.89 -17.32 -15.08
N LEU A 75 4.65 -17.14 -14.62
CA LEU A 75 3.73 -16.24 -15.30
C LEU A 75 4.23 -14.80 -15.08
N ALA A 76 4.78 -14.19 -16.13
CA ALA A 76 5.19 -12.79 -16.10
C ALA A 76 4.11 -11.94 -16.78
N VAL A 77 3.61 -10.94 -16.06
CA VAL A 77 2.78 -9.88 -16.64
C VAL A 77 3.64 -8.63 -16.70
N GLN A 78 3.96 -8.18 -17.92
CA GLN A 78 4.67 -6.93 -18.12
C GLN A 78 3.67 -5.78 -18.32
N LEU A 79 3.72 -4.79 -17.43
CA LEU A 79 2.95 -3.56 -17.55
C LEU A 79 3.83 -2.47 -18.15
N CYS A 80 3.45 -1.92 -19.30
CA CYS A 80 4.19 -0.88 -20.01
C CYS A 80 3.36 0.41 -20.08
N GLY A 81 4.00 1.55 -19.82
CA GLY A 81 3.42 2.88 -19.99
C GLY A 81 4.53 3.91 -20.23
N ARG A 82 4.22 5.04 -20.86
CA ARG A 82 5.22 6.11 -21.12
C ARG A 82 5.49 6.93 -19.87
N ASP A 83 4.52 6.99 -18.97
CA ASP A 83 4.61 7.64 -17.68
C ASP A 83 3.78 6.88 -16.61
N PRO A 84 3.88 7.21 -15.32
CA PRO A 84 3.14 6.51 -14.27
C PRO A 84 1.62 6.49 -14.47
N LYS A 85 1.01 7.52 -15.09
CA LYS A 85 -0.44 7.55 -15.32
C LYS A 85 -0.86 6.54 -16.38
N ASP A 86 -0.06 6.38 -17.43
CA ASP A 86 -0.27 5.32 -18.44
C ASP A 86 -0.29 3.93 -17.79
N ILE A 87 0.55 3.70 -16.77
CA ILE A 87 0.58 2.42 -16.03
C ILE A 87 -0.67 2.26 -15.16
N ASP A 88 -1.14 3.31 -14.48
CA ASP A 88 -2.40 3.24 -13.71
C ASP A 88 -3.60 2.95 -14.61
N GLU A 89 -3.65 3.59 -15.78
CA GLU A 89 -4.69 3.33 -16.77
C GLU A 89 -4.62 1.89 -17.28
N THR A 90 -3.43 1.36 -17.50
CA THR A 90 -3.22 -0.03 -17.93
C THR A 90 -3.70 -1.03 -16.87
N ILE A 91 -3.33 -0.82 -15.60
CA ILE A 91 -3.80 -1.63 -14.47
C ILE A 91 -5.33 -1.60 -14.40
N SER A 92 -5.91 -0.40 -14.42
CA SER A 92 -7.37 -0.22 -14.32
C SER A 92 -8.13 -0.83 -15.50
N LYS A 93 -7.62 -0.69 -16.73
CA LYS A 93 -8.23 -1.31 -17.91
C LYS A 93 -8.23 -2.83 -17.78
N MET A 94 -7.09 -3.42 -17.39
CA MET A 94 -6.95 -4.85 -17.22
C MET A 94 -7.95 -5.39 -16.18
N THR A 95 -8.03 -4.76 -14.99
CA THR A 95 -8.92 -5.22 -13.93
C THR A 95 -10.39 -5.03 -14.30
N LYS A 96 -10.75 -3.89 -14.91
CA LYS A 96 -12.12 -3.65 -15.43
C LYS A 96 -12.53 -4.66 -16.50
N SER A 97 -11.63 -5.06 -17.40
CA SER A 97 -11.92 -6.10 -18.39
C SER A 97 -12.24 -7.42 -17.71
N VAL A 98 -11.50 -7.81 -16.67
CA VAL A 98 -11.80 -9.02 -15.88
C VAL A 98 -13.16 -8.91 -15.18
N LEU A 99 -13.44 -7.78 -14.51
CA LEU A 99 -14.71 -7.55 -13.82
C LEU A 99 -15.90 -7.61 -14.80
N SER A 100 -15.77 -7.00 -15.98
CA SER A 100 -16.80 -7.06 -17.03
C SER A 100 -17.05 -8.49 -17.51
N ILE A 101 -16.01 -9.30 -17.67
CA ILE A 101 -16.18 -10.72 -18.00
C ILE A 101 -16.94 -11.44 -16.88
N LEU A 102 -16.56 -11.23 -15.61
CA LEU A 102 -17.25 -11.84 -14.47
C LEU A 102 -18.74 -11.49 -14.43
N ASP A 103 -19.11 -10.28 -14.85
CA ASP A 103 -20.51 -9.87 -14.91
C ASP A 103 -21.32 -10.69 -15.92
N THR A 104 -20.72 -11.06 -17.06
CA THR A 104 -21.36 -11.89 -18.10
C THR A 104 -21.49 -13.36 -17.73
N LEU A 105 -20.74 -13.86 -16.75
CA LEU A 105 -20.75 -15.27 -16.39
C LEU A 105 -21.94 -15.59 -15.48
N SER A 106 -22.58 -16.74 -15.76
CA SER A 106 -23.66 -17.29 -14.93
C SER A 106 -23.07 -18.03 -13.73
N LEU A 107 -22.63 -17.27 -12.73
CA LEU A 107 -22.03 -17.76 -11.49
C LEU A 107 -22.97 -17.50 -10.30
N SER A 108 -22.83 -18.29 -9.23
CA SER A 108 -23.51 -17.99 -7.97
C SER A 108 -23.01 -16.66 -7.38
N SER A 109 -23.88 -15.97 -6.63
CA SER A 109 -23.55 -14.68 -6.04
C SER A 109 -22.30 -14.74 -5.16
N ALA A 110 -22.15 -15.80 -4.35
CA ALA A 110 -20.99 -16.00 -3.48
C ALA A 110 -19.68 -16.15 -4.27
N VAL A 111 -19.68 -16.93 -5.35
CA VAL A 111 -18.49 -17.11 -6.20
C VAL A 111 -18.14 -15.81 -6.93
N LYS A 112 -19.14 -15.09 -7.45
CA LYS A 112 -18.92 -13.79 -8.10
C LYS A 112 -18.29 -12.78 -7.14
N GLN A 113 -18.78 -12.69 -5.90
CA GLN A 113 -18.22 -11.80 -4.87
C GLN A 113 -16.77 -12.14 -4.50
N ASP A 114 -16.44 -13.43 -4.36
CA ASP A 114 -15.05 -13.86 -4.09
C ASP A 114 -14.11 -13.48 -5.23
N LEU A 115 -14.52 -13.71 -6.49
CA LEU A 115 -13.71 -13.37 -7.67
C LEU A 115 -13.52 -11.86 -7.84
N VAL A 116 -14.55 -11.06 -7.56
CA VAL A 116 -14.44 -9.58 -7.54
C VAL A 116 -13.44 -9.15 -6.46
N LYS A 117 -13.53 -9.71 -5.25
CA LYS A 117 -12.60 -9.40 -4.16
C LYS A 117 -11.16 -9.73 -4.54
N ARG A 118 -10.91 -10.88 -5.17
CA ARG A 118 -9.56 -11.27 -5.63
C ARG A 118 -9.04 -10.35 -6.73
N THR A 119 -9.89 -9.96 -7.68
CA THR A 119 -9.52 -9.01 -8.75
C THR A 119 -9.09 -7.67 -8.15
N ASN A 120 -9.85 -7.15 -7.19
CA ASN A 120 -9.51 -5.91 -6.48
C ASN A 120 -8.21 -6.05 -5.66
N ASP A 121 -7.96 -7.20 -5.02
CA ASP A 121 -6.71 -7.47 -4.31
C ASP A 121 -5.49 -7.46 -5.26
N VAL A 122 -5.63 -8.01 -6.46
CA VAL A 122 -4.59 -7.92 -7.50
C VAL A 122 -4.34 -6.48 -7.92
N GLU A 123 -5.40 -5.69 -8.14
CA GLU A 123 -5.27 -4.25 -8.47
C GLU A 123 -4.47 -3.49 -7.41
N HIS A 124 -4.83 -3.66 -6.13
CA HIS A 124 -4.11 -3.03 -5.02
C HIS A 124 -2.64 -3.45 -4.95
N LYS A 125 -2.35 -4.74 -5.17
CA LYS A 125 -0.96 -5.25 -5.18
C LYS A 125 -0.14 -4.67 -6.33
N LEU A 126 -0.72 -4.54 -7.52
CA LEU A 126 -0.04 -3.93 -8.67
C LEU A 126 0.28 -2.45 -8.40
N HIS A 127 -0.66 -1.71 -7.80
CA HIS A 127 -0.38 -0.35 -7.34
C HIS A 127 0.69 -0.31 -6.25
N ALA A 128 0.64 -1.19 -5.26
CA ALA A 128 1.65 -1.25 -4.20
C ALA A 128 3.06 -1.51 -4.76
N VAL A 129 3.21 -2.46 -5.68
CA VAL A 129 4.48 -2.72 -6.38
C VAL A 129 4.99 -1.48 -7.10
N LYS A 130 4.11 -0.77 -7.83
CA LYS A 130 4.47 0.47 -8.51
C LYS A 130 4.92 1.58 -7.54
N TYR A 131 4.22 1.78 -6.42
CA TYR A 131 4.45 2.92 -5.51
C TYR A 131 5.50 2.64 -4.42
N HIS A 132 5.82 1.37 -4.13
CA HIS A 132 6.77 0.98 -3.08
C HIS A 132 8.08 0.37 -3.58
N LEU A 133 8.27 0.21 -4.90
CA LEU A 133 9.55 -0.18 -5.50
C LEU A 133 10.38 1.01 -6.04
N ASN A 134 10.06 2.24 -5.63
CA ASN A 134 10.89 3.44 -5.87
C ASN A 134 11.74 3.78 -4.64
#